data_AF-A0A1F7J5N6-F1
#
_entry.id   AF-A0A1F7J5N6-F1
#
_cell.length_a   1.000
_cell.length_b   1.000
_cell.length_c   1.000
_cell.angle_alpha   90.00
_cell.angle_beta   90.00
_cell.angle_gamma   90.00
#
_symmetry.space_group_name_H-M   'P 1'
#
loop_
_entity.id
_entity.type
_entity.pdbx_description
1 polymer ?
#
loop_
_entity_poly.entity_id
_entity_poly.type
_entity_poly.pdbx_seq_one_letter_code
_entity_poly.pdbx_strand_id
1 'polypeptide(L)'
;MLKAPIWWKWFPWILALLMLEAGKLVWYQNSGKNFPPSDLYGWFPILGIWAFSLMWTHYAIGEFRRINPKLPKNELYSKVTGILVLALILLHPGLLVIAQYQNGFGLPPASTLAYVSAPNASALVLASIALIFFLSYEIFDRLKNNPVVKKYWWLVNITQSIAMLFILKHSFTIGSHILQPGWFRTYWIVLGTLLLPMLIHVHWDDFKNRGK
;
A
#
# COMPACT_ATOMS: atom_id res chain seq x y z
N MET A 1 10.55 -31.63 -12.89
CA MET A 1 10.14 -30.28 -12.44
C MET A 1 9.98 -29.38 -13.66
N LEU A 2 8.77 -28.89 -13.94
CA LEU A 2 8.58 -27.89 -15.01
C LEU A 2 9.19 -26.56 -14.55
N LYS A 3 10.17 -26.04 -15.30
CA LYS A 3 10.76 -24.73 -15.04
C LYS A 3 9.68 -23.66 -15.23
N ALA A 4 9.65 -22.68 -14.34
CA ALA A 4 8.77 -21.53 -14.49
C ALA A 4 9.04 -20.83 -15.83
N PRO A 5 8.01 -20.26 -16.46
CA PRO A 5 8.19 -19.59 -17.73
C PRO A 5 9.07 -18.34 -17.56
N ILE A 6 9.91 -18.04 -18.55
CA ILE A 6 10.92 -16.98 -18.47
C ILE A 6 10.34 -15.60 -18.18
N TRP A 7 9.10 -15.35 -18.63
CA TRP A 7 8.38 -14.09 -18.39
C TRP A 7 8.10 -13.84 -16.91
N TRP A 8 7.97 -14.89 -16.09
CA TRP A 8 7.67 -14.77 -14.67
C TRP A 8 8.78 -14.06 -13.89
N LYS A 9 10.03 -14.16 -14.36
CA LYS A 9 11.17 -13.44 -13.75
C LYS A 9 10.97 -11.92 -13.82
N TRP A 10 10.41 -11.43 -14.92
CA TRP A 10 10.30 -10.00 -15.22
C TRP A 10 8.93 -9.42 -14.92
N PHE A 11 7.89 -10.25 -14.95
CA PHE A 11 6.50 -9.83 -14.77
C PHE A 11 6.26 -9.01 -13.48
N PRO A 12 6.74 -9.41 -12.29
CA PRO A 12 6.63 -8.59 -11.08
C PRO A 12 7.18 -7.17 -11.24
N TRP A 13 8.35 -7.04 -11.86
CA TRP A 13 9.03 -5.76 -12.06
C TRP A 13 8.30 -4.88 -13.06
N ILE A 14 7.88 -5.46 -14.18
CA ILE A 14 7.12 -4.76 -15.21
C ILE A 14 5.80 -4.26 -14.61
N LEU A 15 5.08 -5.12 -13.87
CA LEU A 15 3.83 -4.73 -13.23
C LEU A 15 4.05 -3.61 -12.20
N ALA A 16 5.07 -3.70 -11.34
CA ALA A 16 5.41 -2.64 -10.41
C ALA A 16 5.70 -1.31 -11.10
N LEU A 17 6.53 -1.33 -12.15
CA LEU A 17 6.86 -0.12 -12.92
C LEU A 17 5.62 0.48 -13.57
N LEU A 18 4.77 -0.34 -14.21
CA LEU A 18 3.51 0.11 -14.79
C LEU A 18 2.60 0.77 -13.75
N MET A 19 2.50 0.18 -12.55
CA MET A 19 1.68 0.73 -11.48
C MET A 19 2.22 2.03 -10.91
N LEU A 20 3.55 2.16 -10.76
CA LEU A 20 4.20 3.40 -10.33
C LEU A 20 4.01 4.52 -11.37
N GLU A 21 4.18 4.21 -12.65
CA GLU A 21 3.99 5.15 -13.75
C GLU A 21 2.53 5.58 -13.89
N ALA A 22 1.59 4.65 -13.78
CA ALA A 22 0.17 4.96 -13.75
C ALA A 22 -0.20 5.86 -12.56
N GLY A 23 0.31 5.56 -11.36
CA GLY A 23 0.10 6.38 -10.17
C GLY A 23 0.66 7.80 -10.33
N LYS A 24 1.85 7.94 -10.91
CA LYS A 24 2.47 9.23 -11.24
C LYS A 24 1.62 10.03 -12.22
N LEU A 25 1.20 9.39 -13.32
CA LEU A 25 0.40 10.03 -14.37
C LEU A 25 -0.93 10.54 -13.82
N VAL A 26 -1.61 9.70 -13.03
CA VAL A 26 -2.88 10.01 -12.39
C VAL A 26 -2.73 11.18 -11.41
N TRP A 27 -1.67 11.22 -10.62
CA TRP A 27 -1.41 12.37 -9.75
C TRP A 27 -1.12 13.66 -10.54
N TYR A 28 -0.30 13.56 -11.59
CA TYR A 28 0.10 14.70 -12.42
C TYR A 28 -1.12 15.35 -13.09
N GLN A 29 -1.96 14.54 -13.74
CA GLN A 29 -3.16 15.00 -14.44
C GLN A 29 -4.18 15.68 -13.51
N ASN A 30 -4.22 15.28 -12.23
CA ASN A 30 -5.22 15.77 -11.28
C ASN A 30 -4.71 16.88 -10.35
N SER A 31 -3.40 16.97 -10.11
CA SER A 31 -2.84 18.01 -9.23
C SER A 31 -2.57 19.33 -9.94
N GLY A 32 -2.46 19.32 -11.27
CA GLY A 32 -2.04 20.48 -12.05
C GLY A 32 -0.61 20.94 -11.75
N LYS A 33 0.15 20.19 -10.93
CA LYS A 33 1.53 20.51 -10.55
C LYS A 33 2.50 19.89 -11.55
N ASN A 34 3.62 20.58 -11.78
CA ASN A 34 4.73 20.03 -12.55
C ASN A 34 5.35 18.80 -11.87
N PHE A 35 5.94 17.92 -12.68
CA PHE A 35 6.78 16.83 -12.19
C PHE A 35 8.25 17.11 -12.56
N PRO A 36 9.20 17.06 -11.61
CA PRO A 36 9.02 16.77 -10.19
C PRO A 36 8.29 17.91 -9.43
N PRO A 37 7.56 17.60 -8.35
CA PRO A 37 6.99 18.62 -7.47
C PRO A 37 8.07 19.50 -6.85
N SER A 38 7.78 20.79 -6.67
CA SER A 38 8.70 21.76 -6.07
C SER A 38 8.58 21.86 -4.54
N ASP A 39 7.54 21.26 -3.94
CA ASP A 39 7.21 21.39 -2.52
C ASP A 39 6.87 20.06 -1.85
N LEU A 40 6.89 20.05 -0.50
CA LEU A 40 6.53 18.88 0.29
C LEU A 40 5.07 18.46 0.08
N TYR A 41 4.17 19.43 -0.13
CA TYR A 41 2.75 19.18 -0.39
C TYR A 41 2.48 18.46 -1.72
N GLY A 42 3.38 18.59 -2.68
CA GLY A 42 3.32 17.88 -3.96
C GLY A 42 4.00 16.51 -3.91
N TRP A 43 5.07 16.36 -3.13
CA TRP A 43 5.73 15.07 -2.98
C TRP A 43 4.94 14.08 -2.13
N PHE A 44 4.43 14.51 -0.96
CA PHE A 44 3.82 13.59 -0.01
C PHE A 44 2.69 12.72 -0.62
N PRO A 45 1.75 13.22 -1.46
CA PRO A 45 0.67 12.40 -1.99
C PRO A 45 1.17 11.35 -2.99
N ILE A 46 2.18 11.69 -3.81
CA ILE A 46 2.78 10.76 -4.77
C ILE A 46 3.38 9.56 -4.03
N LEU A 47 4.07 9.80 -2.91
CA LEU A 47 4.65 8.72 -2.12
C LEU A 47 3.58 7.75 -1.60
N GLY A 48 2.42 8.26 -1.19
CA GLY A 48 1.27 7.44 -0.78
C GLY A 48 0.71 6.60 -1.92
N ILE A 49 0.56 7.18 -3.12
CA ILE A 49 0.10 6.47 -4.32
C ILE A 49 1.10 5.37 -4.72
N TRP A 50 2.39 5.68 -4.73
CA TRP A 50 3.44 4.70 -5.04
C TRP A 50 3.54 3.59 -4.00
N ALA A 51 3.41 3.91 -2.71
CA ALA A 51 3.37 2.92 -1.66
C ALA A 51 2.23 1.93 -1.90
N PHE A 52 1.00 2.44 -2.08
CA PHE A 52 -0.16 1.60 -2.32
C PHE A 52 -0.03 0.80 -3.61
N SER A 53 0.47 1.41 -4.69
CA SER A 53 0.74 0.74 -5.98
C SER A 53 1.60 -0.50 -5.80
N LEU A 54 2.73 -0.36 -5.10
CA LEU A 54 3.66 -1.46 -4.86
C LEU A 54 3.05 -2.52 -3.94
N MET A 55 2.39 -2.12 -2.85
CA MET A 55 1.69 -3.07 -1.99
C MET A 55 0.61 -3.86 -2.76
N TRP A 56 -0.15 -3.18 -3.62
CA TRP A 56 -1.14 -3.81 -4.48
C TRP A 56 -0.49 -4.84 -5.42
N THR A 57 0.66 -4.53 -6.01
CA THR A 57 1.38 -5.52 -6.84
C THR A 57 1.86 -6.74 -6.05
N HIS A 58 2.21 -6.60 -4.76
CA HIS A 58 2.55 -7.74 -3.91
C HIS A 58 1.36 -8.68 -3.75
N TYR A 59 0.16 -8.13 -3.56
CA TYR A 59 -1.08 -8.92 -3.53
C TYR A 59 -1.36 -9.59 -4.86
N ALA A 60 -1.20 -8.87 -5.98
CA ALA A 60 -1.38 -9.42 -7.32
C ALA A 60 -0.43 -10.59 -7.61
N ILE A 61 0.87 -10.41 -7.35
CA ILE A 61 1.87 -11.48 -7.55
C ILE A 61 1.61 -12.65 -6.60
N GLY A 62 1.19 -12.38 -5.36
CA GLY A 62 0.76 -13.41 -4.42
C GLY A 62 -0.42 -14.21 -4.95
N GLU A 63 -1.39 -13.55 -5.57
CA GLU A 63 -2.57 -14.17 -6.17
C GLU A 63 -2.22 -15.05 -7.37
N PHE A 64 -1.39 -14.56 -8.31
CA PHE A 64 -0.91 -15.38 -9.42
C PHE A 64 -0.22 -16.66 -8.94
N ARG A 65 0.51 -16.60 -7.82
CA ARG A 65 1.15 -17.78 -7.22
C ARG A 65 0.18 -18.70 -6.49
N ARG A 66 -0.90 -18.19 -5.90
CA ARG A 66 -1.98 -19.03 -5.34
C ARG A 66 -2.70 -19.80 -6.44
N ILE A 67 -3.03 -19.13 -7.54
CA ILE A 67 -3.67 -19.74 -8.71
C ILE A 67 -2.73 -20.73 -9.40
N ASN A 68 -1.44 -20.41 -9.50
CA ASN A 68 -0.44 -21.30 -10.08
C ASN A 68 0.76 -21.52 -9.13
N PRO A 69 0.68 -22.52 -8.23
CA PRO A 69 1.71 -22.81 -7.23
C PRO A 69 3.08 -23.18 -7.80
N LYS A 70 3.18 -23.48 -9.11
CA LYS A 70 4.46 -23.75 -9.79
C LYS A 70 5.30 -22.49 -9.98
N LEU A 71 4.71 -21.31 -9.82
CA LEU A 71 5.40 -20.03 -9.96
C LEU A 71 6.27 -19.72 -8.72
N PRO A 72 7.61 -19.68 -8.86
CA PRO A 72 8.50 -19.47 -7.74
C PRO A 72 8.36 -18.05 -7.19
N LYS A 73 8.71 -17.86 -5.91
CA LYS A 73 8.81 -16.52 -5.34
C LYS A 73 9.97 -15.77 -5.99
N ASN A 74 9.74 -14.53 -6.41
CA ASN A 74 10.82 -13.63 -6.83
C ASN A 74 11.36 -12.91 -5.59
N GLU A 75 12.37 -13.49 -4.93
CA GLU A 75 12.88 -12.99 -3.65
C GLU A 75 13.50 -11.60 -3.76
N LEU A 76 14.25 -11.33 -4.83
CA LEU A 76 14.85 -10.02 -5.07
C LEU A 76 13.77 -8.95 -5.21
N TYR A 77 12.74 -9.23 -6.01
CA TYR A 77 11.59 -8.35 -6.15
C TYR A 77 10.95 -8.06 -4.79
N SER A 78 10.57 -9.10 -4.03
CA SER A 78 9.93 -8.94 -2.73
C SER A 78 10.80 -8.14 -1.76
N LYS A 79 12.11 -8.37 -1.73
CA LYS A 79 13.03 -7.67 -0.83
C LYS A 79 13.17 -6.19 -1.19
N VAL A 80 13.45 -5.89 -2.47
CA VAL A 80 13.68 -4.51 -2.93
C VAL A 80 12.40 -3.68 -2.80
N THR A 81 11.28 -4.21 -3.29
CA THR A 81 10.01 -3.48 -3.25
C THR A 81 9.42 -3.42 -1.85
N GLY A 82 9.71 -4.39 -0.97
CA GLY A 82 9.37 -4.31 0.46
C GLY A 82 10.08 -3.15 1.17
N ILE A 83 11.40 -3.01 0.97
CA ILE A 83 12.17 -1.87 1.50
C ILE A 83 11.63 -0.55 0.95
N LEU A 84 11.32 -0.52 -0.36
CA LEU A 84 10.78 0.68 -1.00
C LEU A 84 9.40 1.05 -0.44
N VAL A 85 8.50 0.08 -0.27
CA VAL A 85 7.20 0.29 0.39
C VAL A 85 7.40 0.88 1.78
N LEU A 86 8.28 0.30 2.60
CA LEU A 86 8.56 0.78 3.95
C LEU A 86 9.04 2.24 3.94
N ALA A 87 9.97 2.59 3.06
CA ALA A 87 10.44 3.96 2.90
C ALA A 87 9.30 4.90 2.51
N LEU A 88 8.47 4.51 1.54
CA LEU A 88 7.37 5.33 1.04
C LEU A 88 6.26 5.54 2.08
N ILE A 89 5.85 4.50 2.84
CA ILE A 89 4.81 4.63 3.87
C ILE A 89 5.26 5.44 5.08
N LEU A 90 6.58 5.52 5.36
CA LEU A 90 7.14 6.37 6.41
C LEU A 90 7.32 7.80 5.93
N LEU A 91 7.86 7.99 4.72
CA LEU A 91 8.06 9.31 4.13
C LEU A 91 6.73 10.00 3.81
N HIS A 92 5.70 9.29 3.36
CA HIS A 92 4.40 9.86 3.02
C HIS A 92 3.80 10.73 4.15
N PRO A 93 3.52 10.21 5.36
CA PRO A 93 3.06 11.04 6.47
C PRO A 93 4.21 11.89 7.04
N GLY A 94 5.47 11.43 6.98
CA GLY A 94 6.62 12.17 7.48
C GLY A 94 6.81 13.53 6.80
N LEU A 95 6.70 13.59 5.47
CA LEU A 95 6.77 14.84 4.71
C LEU A 95 5.63 15.80 5.06
N LEU A 96 4.42 15.27 5.31
CA LEU A 96 3.30 16.09 5.77
C LEU A 96 3.58 16.67 7.16
N VAL A 97 4.10 15.86 8.08
CA VAL A 97 4.45 16.32 9.43
C VAL A 97 5.53 17.41 9.39
N ILE A 98 6.57 17.23 8.56
CA ILE A 98 7.63 18.23 8.39
C ILE A 98 7.05 19.53 7.83
N ALA A 99 6.23 19.45 6.78
CA ALA A 99 5.60 20.63 6.17
C ALA A 99 4.71 21.39 7.18
N GLN A 100 3.91 20.68 7.95
CA GLN A 100 3.05 21.30 8.97
C GLN A 100 3.85 21.91 10.13
N TYR A 101 4.95 21.26 10.54
CA TYR A 101 5.84 21.80 11.54
C TYR A 101 6.51 23.11 11.07
N GLN A 102 6.98 23.14 9.81
CA GLN A 102 7.55 24.35 9.20
C GLN A 102 6.54 25.51 9.10
N ASN A 103 5.24 25.19 8.98
CA ASN A 103 4.16 26.16 8.97
C ASN A 103 3.65 26.55 10.37
N GLY A 104 4.33 26.11 11.44
CA GLY A 104 4.01 26.51 12.81
C GLY A 104 2.88 25.73 13.49
N PHE A 105 2.38 24.65 12.87
CA PHE A 105 1.31 23.82 13.44
C PHE A 105 1.78 22.80 14.50
N GLY A 106 3.09 22.68 14.72
CA GLY A 106 3.69 21.78 15.71
C GLY A 106 3.66 20.30 15.30
N LEU A 107 3.66 19.40 16.29
CA LEU A 107 3.69 17.96 16.08
C LEU A 107 2.27 17.34 16.04
N PRO A 108 2.11 16.14 15.46
CA PRO A 108 0.85 15.41 15.51
C PRO A 108 0.41 15.12 16.96
N PRO A 109 -0.90 14.98 17.24
CA PRO A 109 -1.99 14.89 16.26
C PRO A 109 -2.51 16.24 15.74
N ALA A 110 -2.22 17.35 16.44
CA ALA A 110 -2.77 18.66 16.13
C ALA A 110 -2.42 19.12 14.71
N SER A 111 -1.17 18.96 14.30
CA SER A 111 -0.70 19.41 12.98
C SER A 111 -1.29 18.62 11.81
N THR A 112 -1.49 17.31 11.98
CA THR A 112 -2.14 16.47 10.96
C THR A 112 -3.65 16.69 10.91
N LEU A 113 -4.28 17.00 12.05
CA LEU A 113 -5.71 17.34 12.10
C LEU A 113 -5.97 18.71 11.48
N ALA A 114 -5.04 19.66 11.59
CA ALA A 114 -5.14 20.97 10.93
C ALA A 114 -5.09 20.87 9.40
N TYR A 115 -4.45 19.82 8.85
CA TYR A 115 -4.40 19.58 7.40
C TYR A 115 -5.73 19.05 6.83
N VAL A 116 -6.52 18.35 7.63
CA VAL A 116 -7.75 17.68 7.17
C VAL A 116 -8.98 18.40 7.71
N SER A 117 -10.04 18.47 6.91
CA SER A 117 -11.32 18.94 7.43
C SER A 117 -11.88 17.96 8.48
N ALA A 118 -12.68 18.45 9.43
CA ALA A 118 -13.25 17.63 10.50
C ALA A 118 -13.97 16.35 9.99
N PRO A 119 -14.75 16.36 8.89
CA PRO A 119 -15.36 15.14 8.34
C PRO A 119 -14.35 14.06 7.93
N ASN A 120 -13.12 14.46 7.57
CA ASN A 120 -12.07 13.59 7.06
C ASN A 120 -11.12 13.08 8.16
N ALA A 121 -11.26 13.53 9.41
CA ALA A 121 -10.40 13.13 10.53
C ALA A 121 -10.42 11.60 10.76
N SER A 122 -11.57 10.96 10.55
CA SER A 122 -11.69 9.48 10.68
C SER A 122 -10.79 8.72 9.70
N ALA A 123 -10.61 9.24 8.48
CA ALA A 123 -9.75 8.64 7.48
C ALA A 123 -8.25 8.78 7.83
N LEU A 124 -7.87 9.83 8.54
CA LEU A 124 -6.52 9.97 9.08
C LEU A 124 -6.27 8.93 10.19
N VAL A 125 -7.22 8.76 11.12
CA VAL A 125 -7.11 7.75 12.19
C VAL A 125 -6.98 6.35 11.62
N LEU A 126 -7.79 5.99 10.63
CA LEU A 126 -7.71 4.69 9.96
C LEU A 126 -6.36 4.48 9.26
N ALA A 127 -5.79 5.52 8.65
CA ALA A 127 -4.46 5.42 8.06
C ALA A 127 -3.35 5.24 9.11
N SER A 128 -3.46 5.90 10.27
CA SER A 128 -2.53 5.67 11.38
C SER A 128 -2.60 4.24 11.89
N ILE A 129 -3.80 3.67 12.02
CA ILE A 129 -3.98 2.24 12.38
C ILE A 129 -3.40 1.33 11.30
N ALA A 130 -3.64 1.64 10.02
CA ALA A 130 -3.09 0.89 8.91
C ALA A 130 -1.55 0.89 8.93
N LEU A 131 -0.93 2.04 9.21
CA LEU A 131 0.52 2.15 9.35
C LEU A 131 1.04 1.25 10.48
N ILE A 132 0.37 1.22 11.64
CA ILE A 132 0.75 0.33 12.75
C ILE A 132 0.65 -1.15 12.32
N PHE A 133 -0.42 -1.54 11.63
CA PHE A 133 -0.57 -2.90 11.12
C PHE A 133 0.54 -3.24 10.12
N PHE A 134 0.87 -2.35 9.19
CA PHE A 134 1.98 -2.55 8.27
C PHE A 134 3.33 -2.69 8.98
N LEU A 135 3.64 -1.79 9.92
CA LEU A 135 4.90 -1.86 10.67
C LEU A 135 4.98 -3.12 11.55
N SER A 136 3.85 -3.63 12.03
CA SER A 136 3.83 -4.88 12.79
C SER A 136 4.26 -6.08 11.93
N TYR A 137 4.01 -6.05 10.62
CA TYR A 137 4.47 -7.11 9.69
C TYR A 137 5.99 -7.25 9.71
N GLU A 138 6.73 -6.14 9.74
CA GLU A 138 8.20 -6.16 9.78
C GLU A 138 8.73 -6.87 11.03
N ILE A 139 8.03 -6.73 12.15
CA ILE A 139 8.35 -7.43 13.40
C ILE A 139 8.02 -8.91 13.26
N PHE A 140 6.82 -9.24 12.77
CA PHE A 140 6.37 -10.63 12.65
C PHE A 140 7.15 -11.42 11.59
N ASP A 141 7.57 -10.82 10.48
CA ASP A 141 8.40 -11.51 9.46
C ASP A 141 9.78 -11.89 10.01
N ARG A 142 10.37 -11.05 10.88
CA ARG A 142 11.62 -11.39 11.60
C ARG A 142 11.41 -12.56 12.56
N LEU A 143 10.21 -12.69 13.11
CA LEU A 143 9.83 -13.73 14.07
C LEU A 143 9.13 -14.92 13.43
N LYS A 144 9.06 -15.03 12.09
CA LYS A 144 8.26 -16.06 11.40
C LYS A 144 8.64 -17.51 11.70
N ASN A 145 9.86 -17.74 12.19
CA ASN A 145 10.33 -19.06 12.61
C ASN A 145 9.88 -19.43 14.03
N ASN A 146 9.35 -18.48 14.82
CA ASN A 146 8.77 -18.77 16.13
C ASN A 146 7.48 -19.60 15.96
N PRO A 147 7.34 -20.75 16.66
CA PRO A 147 6.17 -21.62 16.52
C PRO A 147 4.82 -20.93 16.79
N VAL A 148 4.77 -20.01 17.74
CA VAL A 148 3.55 -19.26 18.07
C VAL A 148 3.19 -18.32 16.91
N VAL A 149 4.16 -17.55 16.41
CA VAL A 149 3.95 -16.65 15.28
C VAL A 149 3.51 -17.42 14.03
N LYS A 150 4.15 -18.56 13.75
CA LYS A 150 3.78 -19.44 12.64
C LYS A 150 2.35 -19.97 12.78
N LYS A 151 1.94 -20.44 13.97
CA LYS A 151 0.57 -20.91 14.26
C LYS A 151 -0.49 -19.85 14.01
N TYR A 152 -0.17 -18.59 14.35
CA TYR A 152 -1.08 -17.46 14.24
C TYR A 152 -0.80 -16.57 13.03
N TRP A 153 -0.07 -17.04 12.03
CA TRP A 153 0.32 -16.23 10.87
C TRP A 153 -0.88 -15.68 10.08
N TRP A 154 -2.01 -16.39 10.10
CA TRP A 154 -3.27 -15.92 9.51
C TRP A 154 -3.75 -14.58 10.12
N LEU A 155 -3.46 -14.31 11.41
CA LEU A 155 -3.79 -13.02 12.03
C LEU A 155 -2.93 -11.91 11.43
N VAL A 156 -1.63 -12.19 11.21
CA VAL A 156 -0.74 -11.26 10.52
C VAL A 156 -1.29 -10.96 9.12
N ASN A 157 -1.65 -11.97 8.35
CA ASN A 157 -2.26 -11.78 7.02
C ASN A 157 -3.56 -10.95 7.10
N ILE A 158 -4.44 -11.23 8.06
CA ILE A 158 -5.70 -10.46 8.22
C ILE A 158 -5.41 -8.99 8.53
N THR A 159 -4.49 -8.70 9.45
CA THR A 159 -4.15 -7.31 9.78
C THR A 159 -3.59 -6.56 8.56
N GLN A 160 -2.78 -7.21 7.72
CA GLN A 160 -2.29 -6.59 6.48
C GLN A 160 -3.44 -6.29 5.49
N SER A 161 -4.37 -7.22 5.33
CA SER A 161 -5.52 -7.01 4.45
C SER A 161 -6.45 -5.91 4.98
N ILE A 162 -6.66 -5.83 6.29
CA ILE A 162 -7.41 -4.73 6.91
C ILE A 162 -6.68 -3.39 6.69
N ALA A 163 -5.34 -3.38 6.84
CA ALA A 163 -4.53 -2.19 6.59
C ALA A 163 -4.70 -1.70 5.14
N MET A 164 -4.67 -2.60 4.16
CA MET A 164 -4.94 -2.26 2.76
C MET A 164 -6.32 -1.64 2.54
N LEU A 165 -7.37 -2.15 3.20
CA LEU A 165 -8.72 -1.58 3.13
C LEU A 165 -8.80 -0.19 3.78
N PHE A 166 -8.08 0.02 4.89
CA PHE A 166 -7.99 1.32 5.56
C PHE A 166 -7.25 2.34 4.69
N ILE A 167 -6.16 1.96 4.03
CA ILE A 167 -5.44 2.83 3.09
C ILE A 167 -6.33 3.15 1.88
N LEU A 168 -7.08 2.19 1.36
CA LEU A 168 -8.02 2.43 0.26
C LEU A 168 -9.10 3.45 0.67
N LYS A 169 -9.73 3.26 1.85
CA LYS A 169 -10.69 4.23 2.38
C LYS A 169 -10.06 5.60 2.60
N HIS A 170 -8.86 5.65 3.18
CA HIS A 170 -8.10 6.88 3.38
C HIS A 170 -7.89 7.63 2.05
N SER A 171 -7.50 6.89 1.01
CA SER A 171 -7.26 7.44 -0.33
C SER A 171 -8.53 7.99 -0.96
N PHE A 172 -9.68 7.30 -0.79
CA PHE A 172 -10.98 7.81 -1.24
C PHE A 172 -11.47 9.02 -0.45
N THR A 173 -11.19 9.13 0.85
CA THR A 173 -11.70 10.22 1.69
C THR A 173 -10.83 11.47 1.61
N ILE A 174 -9.51 11.36 1.77
CA ILE A 174 -8.61 12.53 1.80
C ILE A 174 -8.20 12.93 0.39
N GLY A 175 -8.03 11.96 -0.51
CA GLY A 175 -7.87 12.23 -1.93
C GLY A 175 -9.10 12.86 -2.57
N SER A 176 -10.25 12.91 -1.88
CA SER A 176 -11.51 13.41 -2.45
C SER A 176 -11.52 14.86 -2.91
N HIS A 177 -10.70 15.70 -2.30
CA HIS A 177 -10.50 17.07 -2.74
C HIS A 177 -9.85 17.16 -4.13
N ILE A 178 -9.18 16.08 -4.55
CA ILE A 178 -8.61 15.86 -5.89
C ILE A 178 -9.53 14.94 -6.76
N LEU A 179 -10.53 14.26 -6.14
CA LEU A 179 -11.53 13.39 -6.79
C LEU A 179 -12.71 14.17 -7.40
N GLN A 180 -12.45 15.27 -8.11
CA GLN A 180 -13.39 15.66 -9.16
C GLN A 180 -13.50 14.48 -10.17
N PRO A 181 -14.65 14.27 -10.84
CA PRO A 181 -14.80 13.15 -11.78
C PRO A 181 -13.64 13.11 -12.77
N GLY A 182 -12.86 12.01 -12.77
CA GLY A 182 -11.63 11.91 -13.54
C GLY A 182 -10.80 10.66 -13.23
N TRP A 183 -9.66 10.53 -13.91
CA TRP A 183 -8.79 9.35 -13.90
C TRP A 183 -8.32 8.93 -12.50
N PHE A 184 -8.12 9.87 -11.58
CA PHE A 184 -7.75 9.57 -10.20
C PHE A 184 -8.79 8.71 -9.47
N ARG A 185 -10.08 9.00 -9.65
CA ARG A 185 -11.14 8.17 -9.06
C ARG A 185 -11.18 6.79 -9.68
N THR A 186 -11.07 6.71 -11.01
CA THR A 186 -11.07 5.44 -11.75
C THR A 186 -9.93 4.54 -11.31
N TYR A 187 -8.73 5.11 -11.11
CA TYR A 187 -7.56 4.39 -10.63
C TYR A 187 -7.84 3.67 -9.29
N TRP A 188 -8.37 4.38 -8.30
CA TRP A 188 -8.68 3.78 -6.99
C TRP A 188 -9.82 2.76 -7.06
N ILE A 189 -10.83 3.00 -7.90
CA ILE A 189 -11.93 2.05 -8.10
C ILE A 189 -11.39 0.75 -8.71
N VAL A 190 -10.62 0.84 -9.81
CA VAL A 190 -10.08 -0.34 -10.49
C VAL A 190 -9.19 -1.14 -9.53
N LEU A 191 -8.25 -0.49 -8.85
CA LEU A 191 -7.36 -1.19 -7.93
C LEU A 191 -8.10 -1.75 -6.72
N GLY A 192 -9.05 -1.00 -6.17
CA GLY A 192 -9.89 -1.47 -5.06
C GLY A 192 -10.73 -2.68 -5.45
N THR A 193 -11.41 -2.64 -6.59
CA THR A 193 -12.25 -3.73 -7.10
C THR A 193 -11.43 -4.98 -7.37
N LEU A 194 -10.24 -4.85 -7.96
CA LEU A 194 -9.35 -6.00 -8.19
C LEU A 194 -8.71 -6.50 -6.89
N LEU A 195 -8.49 -5.64 -5.90
CA LEU A 195 -7.91 -6.02 -4.61
C LEU A 195 -8.82 -6.94 -3.82
N LEU A 196 -10.12 -6.64 -3.75
CA LEU A 196 -11.08 -7.41 -2.96
C LEU A 196 -11.05 -8.93 -3.19
N PRO A 197 -11.15 -9.45 -4.43
CA PRO A 197 -11.09 -10.91 -4.66
C PRO A 197 -9.74 -11.50 -4.23
N MET A 198 -8.63 -10.77 -4.36
CA MET A 198 -7.31 -11.22 -3.89
C MET A 198 -7.26 -11.35 -2.37
N LEU A 199 -7.88 -10.41 -1.65
CA LEU A 199 -7.99 -10.45 -0.19
C LEU A 199 -8.91 -11.59 0.27
N ILE A 200 -10.00 -11.84 -0.44
CA ILE A 200 -10.93 -12.93 -0.12
C ILE A 200 -10.22 -14.27 -0.32
N HIS A 201 -9.55 -14.47 -1.45
CA HIS A 201 -8.88 -15.73 -1.77
C HIS A 201 -7.74 -16.03 -0.79
N VAL A 202 -6.90 -15.04 -0.43
CA VAL A 202 -5.81 -15.29 0.54
C VAL A 202 -6.33 -15.76 1.89
N HIS A 203 -7.44 -15.17 2.35
CA HIS A 203 -8.02 -15.56 3.64
C HIS A 203 -8.75 -16.88 3.57
N TRP A 204 -9.45 -17.15 2.47
CA TRP A 204 -10.06 -18.47 2.24
C TRP A 204 -9.02 -19.58 2.37
N ASP A 205 -7.86 -19.43 1.75
CA ASP A 205 -6.75 -20.36 1.86
C ASP A 205 -6.18 -20.43 3.29
N ASP A 206 -6.01 -19.29 3.95
CA ASP A 206 -5.56 -19.25 5.35
C ASP A 206 -6.52 -20.05 6.25
N PHE A 207 -7.84 -19.88 6.11
CA PHE A 207 -8.86 -20.60 6.87
C PHE A 207 -8.88 -22.09 6.56
N LYS A 208 -8.79 -22.48 5.28
CA LYS A 208 -8.77 -23.87 4.84
C LYS A 208 -7.56 -24.65 5.37
N ASN A 209 -6.44 -23.96 5.58
CA ASN A 209 -5.19 -24.56 6.03
C ASN A 209 -4.93 -24.37 7.54
N ARG A 210 -5.90 -23.86 8.31
CA ARG A 210 -5.76 -23.76 9.78
C ARG A 210 -5.62 -25.13 10.40
N GLY A 211 -4.53 -25.34 11.14
CA GLY A 211 -4.31 -26.58 11.91
C GLY A 211 -3.60 -27.70 11.14
N LYS A 212 -3.13 -27.44 9.92
CA LYS A 212 -2.09 -28.23 9.24
C LYS A 212 -0.71 -27.62 9.52
#